data_AF-A0A8H8BS22-F1
#
_entry.id   AF-A0A8H8BS22-F1
#
_cell.length_a   1.000
_cell.length_b   1.000
_cell.length_c   1.000
_cell.angle_alpha   90.00
_cell.angle_beta   90.00
_cell.angle_gamma   90.00
#
_symmetry.space_group_name_H-M   'P 1'
#
loop_
_entity.id
_entity.type
_entity.pdbx_description
1 polymer ?
#
loop_
_entity_poly.entity_id
_entity_poly.type
_entity_poly.pdbx_seq_one_letter_code
_entity_poly.pdbx_strand_id
1 'polypeptide(L)'
;MKTQPAESSKAASTRSNSTATNSTQFSRTDSNRSSRSLHTSIPSFTTLVNSDITAFDVEAEMAFALVASDPNARPKQFRNLFEEFIFVFTTMMAIASTTFIQGMIVINTGTIGRDLSMTPAQVTWIAAAIGLASGSFMLFFSKTADLFGRKLQLLLGLSLLSLLSLLIAFAPNALSINILCGFLGLGTAIIAPPAIGTLFATYPQGKRRNRVTGALGVGNPLGFILGSISSGVATKYASWRQSFIVIAGFFFLLAGAAVWTVPAIPRAGNPGVLVRQFDYLGTGLTVLGLACVSAALTYVLLPYSLPSFCCCTSLSNGIRERLEMEVRLTEIFAIQRSSPAWLALP
;
A
#
# COMPACT_ATOMS: atom_id res chain seq x y z
N MET A 1 -54.62 10.09 -52.89
CA MET A 1 -54.07 11.43 -53.21
C MET A 1 -52.57 11.36 -52.90
N LYS A 2 -51.75 11.06 -53.93
CA LYS A 2 -50.63 11.90 -54.43
C LYS A 2 -49.61 12.28 -53.31
N THR A 3 -48.31 12.06 -53.36
CA THR A 3 -47.32 11.77 -54.42
C THR A 3 -45.93 11.64 -53.75
N GLN A 4 -45.08 10.69 -54.14
CA GLN A 4 -43.59 10.83 -54.21
C GLN A 4 -43.22 11.71 -55.45
N PRO A 5 -41.95 12.00 -55.88
CA PRO A 5 -40.58 11.57 -55.46
C PRO A 5 -39.47 12.68 -55.56
N ALA A 6 -38.19 12.31 -55.30
CA ALA A 6 -36.98 12.60 -56.12
C ALA A 6 -35.75 11.94 -55.44
N GLU A 7 -35.14 10.87 -55.96
CA GLU A 7 -34.01 10.81 -56.93
C GLU A 7 -32.76 11.61 -56.48
N SER A 8 -31.50 11.14 -56.51
CA SER A 8 -30.75 10.10 -57.25
C SER A 8 -29.41 9.89 -56.47
N SER A 9 -28.58 8.84 -56.61
CA SER A 9 -27.91 8.37 -57.83
C SER A 9 -26.98 7.17 -57.50
N LYS A 10 -27.15 6.08 -58.29
CA LYS A 10 -26.16 5.14 -58.87
C LYS A 10 -25.22 4.32 -57.95
N ALA A 11 -24.87 3.06 -58.23
CA ALA A 11 -25.27 1.99 -59.15
C ALA A 11 -24.40 0.79 -58.71
N ALA A 12 -24.94 -0.35 -58.30
CA ALA A 12 -25.24 -1.53 -59.13
C ALA A 12 -24.06 -2.03 -59.99
N SER A 13 -23.58 -3.25 -59.72
CA SER A 13 -23.64 -4.37 -60.69
C SER A 13 -22.87 -5.60 -60.22
N THR A 14 -23.63 -6.58 -59.75
CA THR A 14 -23.40 -8.02 -59.71
C THR A 14 -22.90 -8.58 -61.06
N ARG A 15 -22.00 -9.57 -61.07
CA ARG A 15 -22.18 -10.78 -61.93
C ARG A 15 -21.25 -11.96 -61.62
N SER A 16 -21.85 -13.12 -61.77
CA SER A 16 -21.42 -14.50 -61.60
C SER A 16 -20.67 -15.12 -62.79
N ASN A 17 -19.86 -16.15 -62.48
CA ASN A 17 -19.60 -17.42 -63.19
C ASN A 17 -19.19 -17.49 -64.68
N SER A 18 -18.05 -18.17 -64.94
CA SER A 18 -17.80 -19.26 -65.93
C SER A 18 -16.27 -19.44 -66.10
N THR A 19 -15.64 -20.57 -65.76
CA THR A 19 -15.41 -21.83 -66.53
C THR A 19 -14.62 -21.68 -67.84
N ALA A 20 -13.65 -22.60 -68.04
CA ALA A 20 -12.88 -22.92 -69.27
C ALA A 20 -11.66 -22.00 -69.55
N THR A 21 -10.49 -22.41 -70.06
CA THR A 21 -10.02 -23.63 -70.72
C THR A 21 -8.50 -23.55 -70.88
N ASN A 22 -7.83 -24.71 -71.04
CA ASN A 22 -6.43 -24.89 -71.45
C ASN A 22 -6.04 -24.11 -72.73
N SER A 23 -4.81 -23.60 -72.77
CA SER A 23 -3.99 -23.61 -73.99
C SER A 23 -2.50 -23.46 -73.68
N THR A 24 -1.76 -24.44 -74.21
CA THR A 24 -0.33 -24.58 -74.42
C THR A 24 0.36 -23.40 -75.10
N GLN A 25 1.59 -23.07 -74.69
CA GLN A 25 2.81 -22.94 -75.53
C GLN A 25 3.90 -22.15 -74.79
N PHE A 26 5.07 -22.75 -74.57
CA PHE A 26 6.36 -22.15 -74.97
C PHE A 26 7.49 -23.19 -74.81
N SER A 27 8.12 -23.56 -75.93
CA SER A 27 9.37 -24.33 -75.98
C SER A 27 10.49 -23.40 -76.41
N ARG A 28 11.61 -23.32 -75.66
CA ARG A 28 13.00 -23.35 -76.20
C ARG A 28 14.10 -23.16 -75.13
N THR A 29 14.95 -24.18 -75.05
CA THR A 29 16.43 -24.21 -75.01
C THR A 29 17.22 -23.43 -73.95
N ASP A 30 17.94 -24.22 -73.14
CA ASP A 30 19.36 -24.14 -72.73
C ASP A 30 19.99 -22.79 -72.38
N SER A 31 20.48 -22.68 -71.14
CA SER A 31 21.94 -22.60 -70.91
C SER A 31 22.29 -22.55 -69.42
N ASN A 32 23.38 -23.23 -69.14
CA ASN A 32 23.99 -23.51 -67.86
C ASN A 32 24.59 -22.23 -67.23
N ARG A 33 24.20 -21.84 -66.00
CA ARG A 33 25.02 -20.95 -65.17
C ARG A 33 24.81 -21.21 -63.68
N SER A 34 25.88 -21.74 -63.07
CA SER A 34 26.07 -21.85 -61.62
C SER A 34 25.91 -20.48 -60.95
N SER A 35 24.95 -20.37 -60.04
CA SER A 35 24.88 -19.33 -59.01
C SER A 35 24.23 -19.92 -57.77
N ARG A 36 25.02 -20.04 -56.69
CA ARG A 36 24.58 -20.41 -55.34
C ARG A 36 23.40 -19.52 -54.92
N SER A 37 22.21 -20.09 -54.78
CA SER A 37 21.06 -19.41 -54.19
C SER A 37 21.01 -19.68 -52.69
N LEU A 38 20.99 -18.60 -51.89
CA LEU A 38 20.49 -18.65 -50.53
C LEU A 38 19.05 -19.19 -50.59
N HIS A 39 18.81 -20.35 -50.00
CA HIS A 39 17.46 -20.81 -49.70
C HIS A 39 16.92 -19.99 -48.51
N THR A 40 16.47 -18.76 -48.78
CA THR A 40 15.45 -18.11 -47.94
C THR A 40 14.11 -18.71 -48.34
N SER A 41 13.71 -19.77 -47.64
CA SER A 41 12.40 -20.39 -47.77
C SER A 41 11.33 -19.38 -47.36
N ILE A 42 10.73 -18.70 -48.33
CA ILE A 42 9.54 -17.87 -48.11
C ILE A 42 8.40 -18.84 -47.75
N PRO A 43 7.76 -18.72 -46.57
CA PRO A 43 6.64 -19.60 -46.22
C PRO A 43 5.53 -19.44 -47.26
N SER A 44 5.00 -20.57 -47.74
CA SER A 44 3.92 -20.61 -48.72
C SER A 44 2.71 -19.82 -48.21
N PHE A 45 2.01 -19.11 -49.11
CA PHE A 45 0.85 -18.28 -48.78
C PHE A 45 -0.20 -19.04 -47.94
N THR A 46 -0.40 -20.33 -48.20
CA THR A 46 -1.29 -21.21 -47.44
C THR A 46 -0.86 -21.38 -45.97
N THR A 47 0.45 -21.37 -45.69
CA THR A 47 0.99 -21.49 -44.32
C THR A 47 0.82 -20.19 -43.54
N LEU A 48 0.95 -19.03 -44.20
CA LEU A 48 0.69 -17.72 -43.59
C LEU A 48 -0.80 -17.55 -43.26
N VAL A 49 -1.69 -17.96 -44.17
CA VAL A 49 -3.14 -17.93 -43.95
C VAL A 49 -3.54 -18.87 -42.80
N ASN A 50 -2.97 -20.09 -42.72
CA ASN A 50 -3.26 -20.99 -41.60
C ASN A 50 -2.74 -20.46 -40.26
N SER A 51 -1.54 -19.85 -40.22
CA SER A 51 -1.04 -19.24 -38.98
C SER A 51 -1.90 -18.07 -38.53
N ASP A 52 -2.36 -17.23 -39.46
CA ASP A 52 -3.23 -16.08 -39.16
C ASP A 52 -4.62 -16.53 -38.69
N ILE A 53 -5.20 -17.60 -39.26
CA ILE A 53 -6.47 -18.16 -38.79
C ILE A 53 -6.33 -18.73 -37.37
N THR A 54 -5.26 -19.48 -37.09
CA THR A 54 -5.02 -20.01 -35.73
C THR A 54 -4.69 -18.91 -34.71
N ALA A 55 -3.99 -17.85 -35.12
CA ALA A 55 -3.71 -16.70 -34.27
C ALA A 55 -4.99 -15.92 -33.96
N PHE A 56 -5.86 -15.72 -34.95
CA PHE A 56 -7.15 -15.06 -34.77
C PHE A 56 -8.11 -15.88 -33.90
N ASP A 57 -8.13 -17.21 -34.05
CA ASP A 57 -8.93 -18.09 -33.19
C ASP A 57 -8.42 -18.11 -31.74
N VAL A 58 -7.11 -18.10 -31.51
CA VAL A 58 -6.51 -18.00 -30.17
C VAL A 58 -6.72 -16.61 -29.57
N GLU A 59 -6.61 -15.55 -30.35
CA GLU A 59 -6.82 -14.18 -29.91
C GLU A 59 -8.32 -13.91 -29.64
N ALA A 60 -9.22 -14.51 -30.42
CA ALA A 60 -10.65 -14.52 -30.20
C ALA A 60 -11.04 -15.37 -28.98
N GLU A 61 -10.44 -16.55 -28.76
CA GLU A 61 -10.62 -17.33 -27.52
C GLU A 61 -10.09 -16.58 -26.30
N MET A 62 -8.92 -15.92 -26.39
CA MET A 62 -8.38 -15.11 -25.30
C MET A 62 -9.24 -13.88 -25.05
N ALA A 63 -9.72 -13.20 -26.10
CA ALA A 63 -10.66 -12.09 -25.97
C ALA A 63 -11.99 -12.55 -25.38
N PHE A 64 -12.51 -13.71 -25.79
CA PHE A 64 -13.73 -14.30 -25.24
C PHE A 64 -13.53 -14.79 -23.81
N ALA A 65 -12.37 -15.34 -23.45
CA ALA A 65 -12.02 -15.71 -22.07
C ALA A 65 -11.83 -14.49 -21.16
N LEU A 66 -11.35 -13.37 -21.71
CA LEU A 66 -11.27 -12.08 -21.01
C LEU A 66 -12.66 -11.45 -20.83
N VAL A 67 -13.57 -11.61 -21.79
CA VAL A 67 -14.97 -11.13 -21.72
C VAL A 67 -15.86 -12.05 -20.87
N ALA A 68 -15.61 -13.36 -20.87
CA ALA A 68 -16.34 -14.37 -20.11
C ALA A 68 -15.85 -14.52 -18.65
N SER A 69 -14.71 -13.90 -18.31
CA SER A 69 -14.30 -13.78 -16.93
C SER A 69 -15.22 -12.78 -16.23
N ASP A 70 -16.24 -13.27 -15.50
CA ASP A 70 -17.09 -12.40 -14.68
C ASP A 70 -16.19 -11.49 -13.83
N PRO A 71 -16.24 -10.16 -14.02
CA PRO A 71 -15.37 -9.22 -13.30
C PRO A 71 -15.64 -9.20 -11.78
N ASN A 72 -16.66 -9.93 -11.32
CA ASN A 72 -16.97 -10.17 -9.91
C ASN A 72 -16.58 -11.58 -9.44
N ALA A 73 -16.16 -12.47 -10.34
CA ALA A 73 -15.71 -13.81 -9.97
C ALA A 73 -14.49 -13.74 -9.06
N ARG A 74 -14.37 -14.75 -8.18
CA ARG A 74 -13.25 -14.85 -7.24
C ARG A 74 -11.95 -15.02 -8.04
N PRO A 75 -10.87 -14.31 -7.69
CA PRO A 75 -9.58 -14.56 -8.29
C PRO A 75 -9.20 -16.01 -7.99
N LYS A 76 -8.77 -16.75 -9.02
CA LYS A 76 -8.44 -18.18 -8.97
C LYS A 76 -7.32 -18.54 -7.96
N GLN A 77 -6.72 -17.53 -7.33
CA GLN A 77 -5.60 -17.61 -6.42
C GLN A 77 -6.01 -18.06 -5.00
N PHE A 78 -7.26 -17.82 -4.57
CA PHE A 78 -7.72 -18.19 -3.23
C PHE A 78 -8.55 -19.49 -3.27
N ARG A 79 -8.26 -20.43 -2.36
CA ARG A 79 -9.04 -21.67 -2.24
C ARG A 79 -10.32 -21.45 -1.45
N ASN A 80 -10.28 -20.57 -0.44
CA ASN A 80 -11.38 -20.35 0.50
C ASN A 80 -11.70 -18.86 0.71
N LEU A 81 -12.95 -18.55 1.11
CA LEU A 81 -13.34 -17.19 1.52
C LEU A 81 -12.52 -16.69 2.71
N PHE A 82 -12.18 -17.57 3.65
CA PHE A 82 -11.39 -17.24 4.82
C PHE A 82 -9.97 -16.77 4.47
N GLU A 83 -9.34 -17.42 3.50
CA GLU A 83 -8.01 -17.07 2.99
C GLU A 83 -8.02 -15.69 2.34
N GLU A 84 -9.08 -15.37 1.60
CA GLU A 84 -9.29 -14.05 1.02
C GLU A 84 -9.49 -12.97 2.10
N PHE A 85 -10.31 -13.23 3.11
CA PHE A 85 -10.52 -12.28 4.22
C PHE A 85 -9.22 -11.99 4.97
N ILE A 86 -8.43 -13.03 5.28
CA ILE A 86 -7.13 -12.85 5.93
C ILE A 86 -6.18 -12.08 5.02
N PHE A 87 -6.16 -12.35 3.71
CA PHE A 87 -5.33 -11.59 2.77
C PHE A 87 -5.70 -10.10 2.74
N VAL A 88 -6.98 -9.78 2.65
CA VAL A 88 -7.47 -8.38 2.65
C VAL A 88 -7.16 -7.71 3.99
N PHE A 89 -7.41 -8.39 5.11
CA PHE A 89 -7.08 -7.88 6.44
C PHE A 89 -5.58 -7.63 6.61
N THR A 90 -4.74 -8.57 6.17
CA THR A 90 -3.29 -8.49 6.26
C THR A 90 -2.74 -7.34 5.42
N THR A 91 -3.21 -7.18 4.19
CA THR A 91 -2.80 -6.05 3.32
C THR A 91 -3.31 -4.70 3.82
N MET A 92 -4.53 -4.66 4.36
CA MET A 92 -5.08 -3.47 5.01
C MET A 92 -4.25 -3.06 6.24
N MET A 93 -3.90 -4.01 7.11
CA MET A 93 -3.07 -3.75 8.29
C MET A 93 -1.60 -3.47 7.96
N ALA A 94 -1.09 -4.06 6.89
CA ALA A 94 0.23 -3.74 6.37
C ALA A 94 0.31 -2.27 5.92
N ILE A 95 -0.70 -1.77 5.19
CA ILE A 95 -0.73 -0.35 4.78
C ILE A 95 -0.93 0.56 6.00
N ALA A 96 -1.76 0.12 6.95
CA ALA A 96 -2.01 0.84 8.20
C ALA A 96 -0.86 0.74 9.23
N SER A 97 0.25 0.04 8.94
CA SER A 97 1.31 -0.18 9.93
C SER A 97 1.91 1.14 10.43
N THR A 98 2.07 2.12 9.54
CA THR A 98 2.59 3.45 9.90
C THR A 98 1.66 4.16 10.87
N THR A 99 0.35 4.17 10.59
CA THR A 99 -0.62 4.87 11.45
C THR A 99 -0.85 4.13 12.76
N PHE A 100 -0.76 2.80 12.76
CA PHE A 100 -0.80 1.99 13.98
C PHE A 100 0.32 2.37 14.94
N ILE A 101 1.57 2.43 14.44
CA ILE A 101 2.73 2.80 15.25
C ILE A 101 2.63 4.24 15.74
N GLN A 102 2.16 5.16 14.88
CA GLN A 102 1.94 6.55 15.26
C GLN A 102 0.92 6.67 16.40
N GLY A 103 -0.23 5.98 16.30
CA GLY A 103 -1.24 5.97 17.37
C GLY A 103 -0.69 5.42 18.69
N MET A 104 0.09 4.34 18.63
CA MET A 104 0.74 3.79 19.81
C MET A 104 1.70 4.79 20.47
N ILE A 105 2.55 5.43 19.68
CA ILE A 105 3.58 6.36 20.18
C ILE A 105 2.95 7.59 20.79
N VAL A 106 1.90 8.15 20.18
CA VAL A 106 1.18 9.30 20.75
C VAL A 106 0.77 9.05 22.20
N ILE A 107 0.30 7.83 22.51
CA ILE A 107 -0.10 7.46 23.88
C ILE A 107 1.11 7.21 24.79
N ASN A 108 2.17 6.57 24.29
CA ASN A 108 3.34 6.19 25.11
C ASN A 108 4.34 7.33 25.33
N THR A 109 4.31 8.37 24.50
CA THR A 109 5.31 9.45 24.49
C THR A 109 5.44 10.12 25.86
N GLY A 110 4.33 10.36 26.56
CA GLY A 110 4.35 10.96 27.90
C GLY A 110 4.90 10.06 29.01
N THR A 111 4.79 8.73 28.87
CA THR A 111 5.40 7.77 29.82
C THR A 111 6.88 7.54 29.51
N ILE A 112 7.25 7.42 28.23
CA ILE A 112 8.64 7.26 27.79
C ILE A 112 9.46 8.48 28.23
N GLY A 113 8.92 9.69 28.04
CA GLY A 113 9.62 10.91 28.41
C GLY A 113 9.90 11.03 29.91
N ARG A 114 8.99 10.55 30.76
CA ARG A 114 9.16 10.53 32.23
C ARG A 114 10.12 9.45 32.70
N ASP A 115 10.02 8.23 32.16
CA ASP A 115 10.86 7.11 32.56
C ASP A 115 12.34 7.29 32.17
N LEU A 116 12.63 7.95 31.05
CA LEU A 116 14.00 8.21 30.57
C LEU A 116 14.50 9.63 30.85
N SER A 117 13.75 10.44 31.62
CA SER A 117 14.09 11.85 31.91
C SER A 117 14.46 12.65 30.65
N MET A 118 13.68 12.47 29.59
CA MET A 118 13.94 13.09 28.28
C MET A 118 13.63 14.59 28.28
N THR A 119 14.37 15.34 27.45
CA THR A 119 14.01 16.73 27.16
C THR A 119 12.76 16.81 26.27
N PRO A 120 11.98 17.91 26.31
CA PRO A 120 10.81 18.08 25.44
C PRO A 120 11.14 17.94 23.94
N ALA A 121 12.34 18.35 23.55
CA ALA A 121 12.84 18.19 22.18
C ALA A 121 13.04 16.70 21.82
N GLN A 122 13.62 15.90 22.72
CA GLN A 122 13.82 14.47 22.50
C GLN A 122 12.49 13.71 22.39
N VAL A 123 11.52 14.06 23.22
CA VAL A 123 10.17 13.47 23.23
C VAL A 123 9.43 13.75 21.92
N THR A 124 9.49 14.99 21.42
CA THR A 124 8.90 15.38 20.14
C THR A 124 9.56 14.66 18.96
N TRP A 125 10.86 14.39 19.07
CA TRP A 125 11.64 13.75 18.02
C TRP A 125 11.23 12.30 17.75
N ILE A 126 10.70 11.59 18.74
CA ILE A 126 10.25 10.19 18.62
C ILE A 126 9.23 10.04 17.47
N ALA A 127 8.18 10.86 17.48
CA ALA A 127 7.12 10.82 16.47
C ALA A 127 7.59 11.38 15.12
N ALA A 128 8.40 12.44 15.15
CA ALA A 128 8.93 13.09 13.96
C ALA A 128 9.86 12.14 13.16
N ALA A 129 10.78 11.44 13.83
CA ALA A 129 11.75 10.54 13.20
C ALA A 129 11.07 9.43 12.38
N ILE A 130 9.94 8.90 12.86
CA ILE A 130 9.18 7.87 12.16
C ILE A 130 8.55 8.41 10.89
N GLY A 131 7.92 9.58 10.95
CA GLY A 131 7.32 10.23 9.78
C GLY A 131 8.38 10.60 8.73
N LEU A 132 9.50 11.17 9.19
CA LEU A 132 10.66 11.52 8.37
C LEU A 132 11.22 10.30 7.63
N ALA A 133 11.56 9.23 8.36
CA ALA A 133 12.11 8.03 7.75
C ALA A 133 11.09 7.31 6.86
N SER A 134 9.84 7.23 7.29
CA SER A 134 8.77 6.62 6.49
C SER A 134 8.62 7.34 5.15
N GLY A 135 8.56 8.68 5.14
CA GLY A 135 8.37 9.46 3.92
C GLY A 135 9.59 9.41 2.99
N SER A 136 10.79 9.65 3.52
CA SER A 136 12.02 9.75 2.71
C SER A 136 12.35 8.46 1.99
N PHE A 137 12.13 7.32 2.62
CA PHE A 137 12.48 6.02 2.05
C PHE A 137 11.33 5.33 1.31
N MET A 138 10.10 5.85 1.40
CA MET A 138 8.95 5.26 0.70
C MET A 138 9.18 5.20 -0.81
N LEU A 139 9.75 6.27 -1.40
CA LEU A 139 10.03 6.34 -2.83
C LEU A 139 11.08 5.31 -3.26
N PHE A 140 12.14 5.14 -2.46
CA PHE A 140 13.17 4.14 -2.70
C PHE A 140 12.57 2.74 -2.67
N PHE A 141 11.89 2.38 -1.58
CA PHE A 141 11.31 1.06 -1.43
C PHE A 141 10.15 0.78 -2.39
N SER A 142 9.52 1.81 -2.95
CA SER A 142 8.51 1.66 -4.00
C SER A 142 9.06 1.01 -5.25
N LYS A 143 10.27 1.41 -5.67
CA LYS A 143 10.94 0.82 -6.85
C LYS A 143 11.54 -0.54 -6.52
N THR A 144 12.11 -0.68 -5.33
CA THR A 144 12.67 -1.94 -4.82
C THR A 144 11.62 -3.05 -4.72
N ALA A 145 10.35 -2.69 -4.46
CA ALA A 145 9.24 -3.65 -4.36
C ALA A 145 8.97 -4.41 -5.66
N ASP A 146 9.16 -3.74 -6.80
CA ASP A 146 9.01 -4.35 -8.11
C ASP A 146 10.22 -5.23 -8.48
N LEU A 147 11.40 -4.92 -7.95
CA LEU A 147 12.65 -5.68 -8.16
C LEU A 147 12.72 -6.99 -7.36
N PHE A 148 12.62 -6.89 -6.04
CA PHE A 148 12.82 -8.01 -5.12
C PHE A 148 11.61 -8.94 -5.05
N GLY A 149 10.49 -8.55 -5.67
CA GLY A 149 9.22 -9.26 -5.60
C GLY A 149 8.41 -8.83 -4.38
N ARG A 150 7.13 -8.56 -4.64
CA ARG A 150 6.23 -7.93 -3.67
C ARG A 150 6.03 -8.77 -2.39
N LYS A 151 5.92 -10.10 -2.53
CA LYS A 151 5.79 -11.01 -1.38
C LYS A 151 7.01 -10.97 -0.46
N LEU A 152 8.22 -11.05 -1.01
CA LEU A 152 9.45 -11.06 -0.21
C LEU A 152 9.64 -9.74 0.52
N GLN A 153 9.42 -8.61 -0.17
CA GLN A 153 9.58 -7.30 0.44
C GLN A 153 8.54 -7.05 1.55
N LEU A 154 7.29 -7.50 1.35
CA LEU A 154 6.26 -7.41 2.38
C LEU A 154 6.64 -8.19 3.65
N LEU A 155 7.16 -9.42 3.50
CA LEU A 155 7.61 -10.26 4.61
C LEU A 155 8.84 -9.67 5.31
N LEU A 156 9.81 -9.17 4.54
CA LEU A 156 10.99 -8.49 5.08
C LEU A 156 10.59 -7.25 5.90
N GLY A 157 9.66 -6.43 5.38
CA GLY A 157 9.16 -5.26 6.10
C GLY A 157 8.47 -5.63 7.41
N LEU A 158 7.53 -6.58 7.39
CA LEU A 158 6.80 -7.01 8.59
C LEU A 158 7.71 -7.64 9.65
N SER A 159 8.65 -8.49 9.22
CA SER A 159 9.63 -9.10 10.12
C SER A 159 10.59 -8.07 10.73
N LEU A 160 11.09 -7.13 9.92
CA LEU A 160 11.94 -6.05 10.39
C LEU A 160 11.22 -5.16 11.41
N LEU A 161 9.94 -4.87 11.16
CA LEU A 161 9.13 -4.04 12.03
C LEU A 161 8.86 -4.72 13.38
N SER A 162 8.63 -6.05 13.35
CA SER A 162 8.54 -6.86 14.57
C SER A 162 9.85 -6.84 15.38
N LEU A 163 10.98 -7.07 14.71
CA LEU A 163 12.31 -7.05 15.34
C LEU A 163 12.64 -5.68 15.93
N LEU A 164 12.44 -4.60 15.17
CA LEU A 164 12.69 -3.24 15.64
C LEU A 164 11.79 -2.85 16.82
N SER A 165 10.52 -3.25 16.79
CA SER A 165 9.63 -3.04 17.94
C SER A 165 10.16 -3.75 19.19
N LEU A 166 10.67 -4.97 19.04
CA LEU A 166 11.28 -5.71 20.14
C LEU A 166 12.55 -5.00 20.64
N LEU A 167 13.41 -4.52 19.75
CA LEU A 167 14.62 -3.76 20.11
C LEU A 167 14.28 -2.48 20.90
N ILE A 168 13.20 -1.78 20.55
CA ILE A 168 12.74 -0.58 21.27
C ILE A 168 12.30 -0.93 22.69
N ALA A 169 11.65 -2.08 22.90
CA ALA A 169 11.24 -2.52 24.24
C ALA A 169 12.44 -2.69 25.20
N PHE A 170 13.60 -3.07 24.66
CA PHE A 170 14.84 -3.26 25.44
C PHE A 170 15.75 -2.02 25.45
N ALA A 171 15.37 -0.92 24.78
CA ALA A 171 16.21 0.26 24.70
C ALA A 171 16.47 0.90 26.08
N PRO A 172 17.73 1.16 26.45
CA PRO A 172 18.07 1.76 27.74
C PRO A 172 18.09 3.30 27.72
N ASN A 173 18.38 3.91 26.57
CA ASN A 173 18.69 5.35 26.48
C ASN A 173 17.75 6.10 25.52
N ALA A 174 17.56 7.39 25.78
CA ALA A 174 16.73 8.25 24.93
C ALA A 174 17.21 8.31 23.47
N LEU A 175 18.53 8.40 23.29
CA LEU A 175 19.15 8.43 21.97
C LEU A 175 18.95 7.11 21.21
N SER A 176 19.02 5.97 21.90
CA SER A 176 18.75 4.66 21.27
C SER A 176 17.31 4.53 20.79
N ILE A 177 16.33 5.02 21.57
CA ILE A 177 14.92 5.02 21.16
C ILE A 177 14.75 5.88 19.90
N ASN A 178 15.31 7.09 19.88
CA ASN A 178 15.19 7.99 18.72
C ASN A 178 15.78 7.39 17.44
N ILE A 179 16.94 6.74 17.52
CA ILE A 179 17.56 6.05 16.38
C ILE A 179 16.66 4.89 15.93
N LEU A 180 16.21 4.05 16.87
CA LEU A 180 15.33 2.92 16.57
C LEU A 180 13.98 3.36 15.99
N CYS A 181 13.45 4.52 16.39
CA CYS A 181 12.26 5.13 15.78
C CYS A 181 12.48 5.51 14.31
N GLY A 182 13.67 6.02 13.97
CA GLY A 182 14.05 6.21 12.56
C GLY A 182 14.03 4.89 11.79
N PHE A 183 14.63 3.83 12.33
CA PHE A 183 14.56 2.50 11.73
C PHE A 183 13.14 1.93 11.68
N LEU A 184 12.30 2.21 12.67
CA LEU A 184 10.91 1.77 12.70
C LEU A 184 10.11 2.41 11.55
N GLY A 185 10.37 3.70 11.26
CA GLY A 185 9.87 4.38 10.07
C GLY A 185 10.33 3.71 8.77
N LEU A 186 11.60 3.30 8.68
CA LEU A 186 12.11 2.51 7.54
C LEU A 186 11.32 1.21 7.35
N GLY A 187 11.05 0.48 8.43
CA GLY A 187 10.24 -0.74 8.39
C GLY A 187 8.88 -0.49 7.75
N THR A 188 8.20 0.60 8.13
CA THR A 188 6.90 0.96 7.56
C THR A 188 6.97 1.38 6.08
N ALA A 189 8.04 2.07 5.67
CA ALA A 189 8.27 2.47 4.28
C ALA A 189 8.43 1.26 3.34
N ILE A 190 9.05 0.18 3.84
CA ILE A 190 9.25 -1.06 3.09
C ILE A 190 7.90 -1.75 2.78
N ILE A 191 6.96 -1.70 3.72
CA ILE A 191 5.70 -2.47 3.71
C ILE A 191 4.64 -1.84 2.78
N ALA A 192 4.51 -0.51 2.78
CA ALA A 192 3.39 0.15 2.13
C ALA A 192 3.31 -0.09 0.60
N PRO A 193 4.38 0.08 -0.19
CA PRO A 193 4.33 -0.17 -1.64
C PRO A 193 4.01 -1.63 -2.04
N PRO A 194 4.66 -2.67 -1.50
CA PRO A 194 4.36 -4.04 -1.88
C PRO A 194 2.98 -4.49 -1.43
N ALA A 195 2.43 -3.95 -0.33
CA ALA A 195 1.07 -4.25 0.11
C ALA A 195 0.03 -3.79 -0.94
N ILE A 196 0.13 -2.53 -1.38
CA ILE A 196 -0.75 -1.96 -2.42
C ILE A 196 -0.56 -2.70 -3.75
N GLY A 197 0.70 -2.93 -4.14
CA GLY A 197 1.04 -3.61 -5.39
C GLY A 197 0.54 -5.06 -5.44
N THR A 198 0.59 -5.80 -4.33
CA THR A 198 0.09 -7.18 -4.25
C THR A 198 -1.43 -7.20 -4.34
N LEU A 199 -2.11 -6.25 -3.68
CA LEU A 199 -3.55 -6.11 -3.74
C LEU A 199 -4.04 -5.87 -5.18
N PHE A 200 -3.46 -4.90 -5.88
CA PHE A 200 -3.85 -4.57 -7.24
C PHE A 200 -3.46 -5.63 -8.27
N ALA A 201 -2.43 -6.44 -7.99
CA ALA A 201 -2.09 -7.58 -8.84
C ALA A 201 -3.03 -8.78 -8.64
N THR A 202 -3.66 -8.90 -7.47
CA THR A 202 -4.58 -10.00 -7.14
C THR A 202 -6.00 -9.75 -7.64
N TYR A 203 -6.44 -8.48 -7.61
CA TYR A 203 -7.80 -8.10 -7.98
C TYR A 203 -7.85 -7.39 -9.35
N PRO A 204 -8.42 -8.02 -10.41
CA PRO A 204 -8.61 -7.36 -11.70
C PRO A 204 -9.59 -6.18 -11.61
N GLN A 205 -9.60 -5.33 -12.64
CA GLN A 205 -10.50 -4.17 -12.69
C GLN A 205 -11.97 -4.60 -12.63
N GLY A 206 -12.73 -4.10 -11.65
CA GLY A 206 -14.13 -4.48 -11.43
C GLY A 206 -14.71 -3.98 -10.10
N LYS A 207 -15.99 -4.29 -9.83
CA LYS A 207 -16.68 -3.86 -8.59
C LYS A 207 -15.99 -4.40 -7.33
N ARG A 208 -15.41 -5.60 -7.41
CA ARG A 208 -14.71 -6.26 -6.30
C ARG A 208 -13.44 -5.51 -5.89
N ARG A 209 -12.61 -5.10 -6.86
CA ARG A 209 -11.44 -4.25 -6.62
C ARG A 209 -11.84 -2.93 -5.96
N ASN A 210 -12.96 -2.32 -6.37
CA ASN A 210 -13.43 -1.08 -5.76
C ASN A 210 -13.80 -1.26 -4.27
N ARG A 211 -14.49 -2.35 -3.90
CA ARG A 211 -14.80 -2.65 -2.48
C ARG A 211 -13.53 -2.85 -1.65
N VAL A 212 -12.57 -3.61 -2.17
CA VAL A 212 -11.31 -3.88 -1.45
C VAL A 212 -10.46 -2.62 -1.34
N THR A 213 -10.43 -1.78 -2.39
CA THR A 213 -9.77 -0.46 -2.34
C THR A 213 -10.47 0.48 -1.38
N GLY A 214 -11.81 0.42 -1.28
CA GLY A 214 -12.57 1.13 -0.24
C GLY A 214 -12.19 0.68 1.18
N ALA A 215 -12.00 -0.63 1.39
CA ALA A 215 -11.53 -1.16 2.67
C ALA A 215 -10.13 -0.66 3.05
N LEU A 216 -9.24 -0.45 2.06
CA LEU A 216 -7.93 0.19 2.32
C LEU A 216 -8.06 1.60 2.90
N GLY A 217 -9.05 2.38 2.46
CA GLY A 217 -9.29 3.73 2.97
C GLY A 217 -9.62 3.76 4.47
N VAL A 218 -10.29 2.71 4.96
CA VAL A 218 -10.60 2.55 6.39
C VAL A 218 -9.39 2.03 7.18
N GLY A 219 -8.40 1.45 6.50
CA GLY A 219 -7.20 0.87 7.11
C GLY A 219 -6.43 1.85 7.98
N ASN A 220 -6.10 3.02 7.46
CA ASN A 220 -5.30 4.02 8.15
C ASN A 220 -5.92 4.53 9.47
N PRO A 221 -7.18 5.02 9.51
CA PRO A 221 -7.80 5.45 10.76
C PRO A 221 -8.01 4.28 11.73
N LEU A 222 -8.37 3.10 11.22
CA LEU A 222 -8.53 1.91 12.06
C LEU A 222 -7.21 1.50 12.72
N GLY A 223 -6.11 1.52 11.96
CA GLY A 223 -4.77 1.25 12.48
C GLY A 223 -4.40 2.22 13.60
N PHE A 224 -4.63 3.52 13.43
CA PHE A 224 -4.36 4.52 14.46
C PHE A 224 -5.16 4.26 15.75
N ILE A 225 -6.45 3.97 15.63
CA ILE A 225 -7.33 3.66 16.77
C ILE A 225 -6.85 2.38 17.48
N LEU A 226 -6.61 1.31 16.73
CA LEU A 226 -6.12 0.04 17.30
C LEU A 226 -4.76 0.19 17.97
N GLY A 227 -3.84 0.95 17.36
CA GLY A 227 -2.54 1.28 17.94
C GLY A 227 -2.67 2.09 19.22
N SER A 228 -3.54 3.09 19.25
CA SER A 228 -3.79 3.93 20.43
C SER A 228 -4.42 3.14 21.57
N ILE A 229 -5.43 2.31 21.28
CA ILE A 229 -6.12 1.49 22.27
C ILE A 229 -5.18 0.42 22.83
N SER A 230 -4.48 -0.31 21.97
CA SER A 230 -3.54 -1.35 22.40
C SER A 230 -2.45 -0.78 23.30
N SER A 231 -1.93 0.40 22.95
CA SER A 231 -0.96 1.15 23.73
C SER A 231 -1.53 1.62 25.07
N GLY A 232 -2.73 2.21 25.09
CA GLY A 232 -3.36 2.70 26.32
C GLY A 232 -3.69 1.58 27.30
N VAL A 233 -4.15 0.44 26.81
CA VAL A 233 -4.41 -0.75 27.64
C VAL A 233 -3.08 -1.31 28.18
N ALA A 234 -2.07 -1.45 27.32
CA ALA A 234 -0.77 -1.97 27.72
C ALA A 234 -0.10 -1.07 28.77
N THR A 235 -0.17 0.25 28.62
CA THR A 235 0.41 1.22 29.57
C THR A 235 -0.37 1.33 30.89
N LYS A 236 -1.66 0.95 30.91
CA LYS A 236 -2.46 0.91 32.14
C LYS A 236 -2.11 -0.30 33.03
N TYR A 237 -1.91 -1.46 32.41
CA TYR A 237 -1.68 -2.73 33.14
C TYR A 237 -0.19 -3.12 33.21
N ALA A 238 0.67 -2.52 32.38
CA ALA A 238 2.08 -2.82 32.28
C ALA A 238 2.91 -1.56 31.92
N SER A 239 4.24 -1.67 31.91
CA SER A 239 5.14 -0.57 31.49
C SER A 239 5.07 -0.31 29.97
N TRP A 240 5.45 0.90 29.53
CA TRP A 240 5.50 1.27 28.10
C TRP A 240 6.33 0.30 27.23
N ARG A 241 7.32 -0.39 27.82
CA ARG A 241 8.12 -1.43 27.16
C ARG A 241 7.27 -2.61 26.70
N GLN A 242 6.26 -3.00 27.48
CA GLN A 242 5.38 -4.13 27.15
C GLN A 242 4.47 -3.80 25.96
N SER A 243 4.08 -2.53 25.79
CA SER A 243 3.35 -2.06 24.60
C SER A 243 4.14 -2.38 23.31
N PHE A 244 5.46 -2.20 23.33
CA PHE A 244 6.35 -2.53 22.22
C PHE A 244 6.56 -4.04 22.00
N ILE A 245 6.41 -4.87 23.03
CA ILE A 245 6.45 -6.33 22.90
C ILE A 245 5.16 -6.86 22.28
N VAL A 246 4.01 -6.36 22.74
CA VAL A 246 2.69 -6.76 22.20
C VAL A 246 2.60 -6.42 20.71
N ILE A 247 3.02 -5.22 20.32
CA ILE A 247 3.03 -4.83 18.91
C ILE A 247 4.04 -5.63 18.07
N ALA A 248 5.21 -5.98 18.64
CA ALA A 248 6.16 -6.86 17.98
C ALA A 248 5.54 -8.23 17.68
N GLY A 249 4.80 -8.79 18.65
CA GLY A 249 4.01 -10.01 18.47
C GLY A 249 2.92 -9.87 17.41
N PHE A 250 2.18 -8.76 17.41
CA PHE A 250 1.16 -8.49 16.40
C PHE A 250 1.72 -8.49 14.98
N PHE A 251 2.83 -7.78 14.72
CA PHE A 251 3.46 -7.76 13.40
C PHE A 251 4.12 -9.09 13.03
N PHE A 252 4.62 -9.85 14.01
CA PHE A 252 5.11 -11.21 13.78
C PHE A 252 3.99 -12.14 13.30
N LEU A 253 2.83 -12.11 13.97
CA LEU A 253 1.65 -12.87 13.56
C LEU A 253 1.16 -12.43 12.17
N LEU A 254 1.19 -11.13 11.90
CA LEU A 254 0.83 -10.58 10.59
C LEU A 254 1.80 -11.05 9.48
N ALA A 255 3.10 -11.13 9.78
CA ALA A 255 4.09 -11.72 8.89
C ALA A 255 3.80 -13.19 8.62
N GLY A 256 3.48 -13.97 9.66
CA GLY A 256 3.09 -15.38 9.54
C GLY A 256 1.84 -15.57 8.67
N ALA A 257 0.81 -14.74 8.88
CA ALA A 257 -0.38 -14.73 8.04
C ALA A 257 -0.03 -14.39 6.58
N ALA A 258 0.82 -13.39 6.35
CA ALA A 258 1.28 -13.00 5.02
C ALA A 258 2.04 -14.12 4.29
N VAL A 259 2.80 -14.95 4.99
CA VAL A 259 3.49 -16.11 4.37
C VAL A 259 2.47 -17.06 3.74
N TRP A 260 1.38 -17.32 4.46
CA TRP A 260 0.34 -18.26 4.06
C TRP A 260 -0.59 -17.68 2.99
N THR A 261 -1.05 -16.43 3.16
CA THR A 261 -2.13 -15.87 2.33
C THR A 261 -1.67 -15.10 1.11
N VAL A 262 -0.42 -14.61 1.07
CA VAL A 262 0.06 -13.81 -0.06
C VAL A 262 0.51 -14.74 -1.17
N PRO A 263 -0.16 -14.77 -2.34
CA PRO A 263 0.27 -15.57 -3.46
C PRO A 263 1.59 -15.02 -4.01
N ALA A 264 2.50 -15.93 -4.39
CA ALA A 264 3.71 -15.56 -5.11
C ALA A 264 3.34 -15.29 -6.57
N ILE A 265 2.95 -14.04 -6.87
CA ILE A 265 2.58 -13.64 -8.22
C ILE A 265 3.87 -13.59 -9.08
N PRO A 266 3.91 -14.29 -10.24
CA PRO A 266 5.08 -14.28 -11.13
C PRO A 266 5.46 -12.86 -11.54
N ARG A 267 6.76 -12.55 -11.46
CA ARG A 267 7.30 -11.22 -11.82
C ARG A 267 7.16 -11.00 -13.32
N ALA A 268 6.66 -9.83 -13.73
CA ALA A 268 6.73 -9.41 -15.13
C ALA A 268 8.11 -8.78 -15.39
N GLY A 269 8.98 -9.49 -16.11
CA GLY A 269 10.28 -8.99 -16.58
C GLY A 269 11.52 -9.68 -16.00
N ASN A 270 12.65 -9.54 -16.69
CA ASN A 270 13.92 -10.15 -16.32
C ASN A 270 14.61 -9.30 -15.22
N PRO A 271 14.85 -9.85 -14.00
CA PRO A 271 15.39 -9.08 -12.87
C PRO A 271 16.75 -8.43 -13.17
N GLY A 272 17.58 -9.06 -14.00
CA GLY A 272 18.90 -8.52 -14.37
C GLY A 272 18.85 -7.20 -15.16
N VAL A 273 17.84 -7.01 -16.01
CA VAL A 273 17.66 -5.76 -16.78
C VAL A 273 17.16 -4.64 -15.86
N LEU A 274 16.24 -4.98 -14.96
CA LEU A 274 15.63 -4.03 -14.03
C LEU A 274 16.63 -3.52 -12.99
N VAL A 275 17.52 -4.38 -12.48
CA VAL A 275 18.60 -3.98 -11.55
C VAL A 275 19.63 -3.07 -12.23
N ARG A 276 19.92 -3.31 -13.52
CA ARG A 276 20.86 -2.49 -14.30
C ARG A 276 20.30 -1.12 -14.67
N GLN A 277 18.98 -0.99 -14.75
CA GLN A 277 18.28 0.28 -14.97
C GLN A 277 17.95 1.03 -13.67
N PHE A 278 18.33 0.48 -12.51
CA PHE A 278 18.05 1.11 -11.23
C PHE A 278 18.97 2.32 -11.02
N ASP A 279 18.37 3.52 -11.00
CA ASP A 279 19.10 4.76 -10.78
C ASP A 279 19.41 4.95 -9.28
N TYR A 280 20.54 4.38 -8.85
CA TYR A 280 21.03 4.52 -7.48
C TYR A 280 21.32 5.98 -7.11
N LEU A 281 21.76 6.80 -8.07
CA LEU A 281 22.12 8.20 -7.85
C LEU A 281 20.87 9.06 -7.67
N GLY A 282 19.89 8.93 -8.56
CA GLY A 282 18.60 9.59 -8.45
C GLY A 282 17.84 9.17 -7.20
N THR A 283 17.96 7.91 -6.80
CA THR A 283 17.40 7.45 -5.52
C THR A 283 18.10 8.12 -4.33
N GLY A 284 19.43 8.13 -4.28
CA GLY A 284 20.16 8.79 -3.20
C GLY A 284 19.81 10.28 -3.11
N LEU A 285 19.69 10.94 -4.27
CA LEU A 285 19.36 12.36 -4.35
C LEU A 285 17.92 12.67 -3.92
N THR A 286 16.96 11.78 -4.22
CA THR A 286 15.57 11.95 -3.78
C THR A 286 15.40 11.72 -2.27
N VAL A 287 16.08 10.73 -1.70
CA VAL A 287 16.09 10.50 -0.25
C VAL A 287 16.74 11.68 0.47
N LEU A 288 17.89 12.16 -0.01
CA LEU A 288 18.59 13.32 0.55
C LEU A 288 17.77 14.60 0.41
N GLY A 289 17.20 14.84 -0.77
CA GLY A 289 16.34 16.00 -1.04
C GLY A 289 15.12 16.04 -0.13
N LEU A 290 14.42 14.92 0.02
CA LEU A 290 13.24 14.86 0.90
C LEU A 290 13.62 15.02 2.37
N ALA A 291 14.75 14.45 2.80
CA ALA A 291 15.27 14.65 4.15
C ALA A 291 15.62 16.12 4.41
N CYS A 292 16.30 16.79 3.48
CA CYS A 292 16.63 18.22 3.58
C CYS A 292 15.38 19.10 3.59
N VAL A 293 14.42 18.84 2.71
CA VAL A 293 13.15 19.59 2.65
C VAL A 293 12.35 19.40 3.94
N SER A 294 12.25 18.17 4.44
CA SER A 294 11.52 17.88 5.68
C SER A 294 12.20 18.49 6.91
N ALA A 295 13.55 18.46 6.95
CA ALA A 295 14.32 19.16 7.99
C ALA A 295 14.10 20.68 7.91
N ALA A 296 14.17 21.28 6.72
CA ALA A 296 13.92 22.71 6.51
C ALA A 296 12.51 23.10 6.96
N LEU A 297 11.49 22.33 6.59
CA LEU A 297 10.11 22.53 7.04
C LEU A 297 9.99 22.41 8.56
N THR A 298 10.68 21.47 9.19
CA THR A 298 10.69 21.31 10.64
C THR A 298 11.31 22.53 11.32
N TYR A 299 12.43 23.04 10.82
CA TYR A 299 13.08 24.25 11.34
C TYR A 299 12.23 25.51 11.14
N VAL A 300 11.54 25.63 9.99
CA VAL A 300 10.67 26.77 9.69
C VAL A 300 9.39 26.71 10.52
N LEU A 301 8.78 25.53 10.71
CA LEU A 301 7.53 25.38 11.45
C LEU A 301 7.71 25.39 12.97
N LEU A 302 8.89 25.08 13.50
CA LEU A 302 9.18 25.12 14.95
C LEU A 302 8.79 26.47 15.59
N PRO A 303 9.21 27.64 15.07
CA PRO A 303 8.81 28.93 15.64
C PRO A 303 7.31 29.26 15.50
N TYR A 304 6.59 28.68 14.54
CA TYR A 304 5.15 28.92 14.35
C TYR A 304 4.26 27.94 15.13
N SER A 305 4.73 26.74 15.39
CA SER A 305 4.00 25.69 16.13
C SER A 305 4.16 25.83 17.64
N LEU A 306 5.30 26.36 18.13
CA LEU A 306 5.51 26.64 19.56
C LEU A 306 4.43 27.56 20.18
N PRO A 307 4.01 28.68 19.55
CA PRO A 307 2.93 29.51 20.07
C PRO A 307 1.56 28.81 20.04
N SER A 308 1.23 28.10 18.97
CA SER A 308 -0.07 27.44 18.80
C SER A 308 -0.23 26.21 19.71
N PHE A 309 0.81 25.39 19.86
CA PHE A 309 0.80 24.26 20.80
C PHE A 309 0.79 24.75 22.24
N CYS A 310 1.54 25.81 22.59
CA CYS A 310 1.52 26.40 23.93
C CYS A 310 0.15 27.03 24.28
N CYS A 311 -0.51 27.65 23.30
CA CYS A 311 -1.88 28.16 23.45
C CYS A 311 -2.88 27.02 23.67
N CYS A 312 -2.80 25.94 22.88
CA CYS A 312 -3.69 24.78 23.00
C CYS A 312 -3.46 23.97 24.29
N THR A 313 -2.21 23.81 24.75
CA THR A 313 -1.92 23.13 26.03
C THR A 313 -2.31 24.01 27.23
N SER A 314 -2.11 25.32 27.15
CA SER A 314 -2.59 26.26 28.17
C SER A 314 -4.13 26.26 28.26
N LEU A 315 -4.82 26.26 27.12
CA LEU A 315 -6.27 26.15 27.05
C LEU A 315 -6.79 24.80 27.57
N SER A 316 -6.13 23.69 27.19
CA SER A 316 -6.43 22.34 27.68
C SER A 316 -6.23 22.23 29.20
N ASN A 317 -5.14 22.78 29.75
CA ASN A 317 -4.89 22.77 31.18
C ASN A 317 -5.89 23.66 31.94
N GLY A 318 -6.23 24.83 31.40
CA GLY A 318 -7.27 25.70 31.98
C GLY A 318 -8.66 25.06 31.99
N ILE A 319 -9.00 24.27 30.98
CA ILE A 319 -10.26 23.49 30.95
C ILE A 319 -10.22 22.35 31.98
N ARG A 320 -9.08 21.65 32.11
CA ARG A 320 -8.90 20.59 33.11
C ARG A 320 -9.02 21.12 34.54
N GLU A 321 -8.39 22.24 34.86
CA GLU A 321 -8.48 22.88 36.18
C GLU A 321 -9.91 23.37 36.50
N ARG A 322 -10.63 23.91 35.50
CA ARG A 322 -12.05 24.25 35.66
C ARG A 322 -12.92 23.04 35.94
N LEU A 323 -12.67 21.92 35.25
CA LEU A 323 -13.42 20.68 35.48
C LEU A 323 -13.14 20.11 36.87
N GLU A 324 -11.89 20.13 37.33
CA GLU A 324 -11.54 19.66 38.68
C GLU A 324 -12.12 20.55 39.79
N MET A 325 -12.21 21.87 39.57
CA MET A 325 -12.90 22.78 40.49
C MET A 325 -14.41 22.52 40.55
N GLU A 326 -15.08 22.32 39.42
CA GLU A 326 -16.51 22.01 39.36
C GLU A 326 -16.83 20.69 40.07
N VAL A 327 -16.00 19.65 39.87
CA VAL A 327 -16.16 18.35 40.55
C VAL A 327 -15.96 18.51 42.07
N ARG A 328 -14.95 19.24 42.53
CA ARG A 328 -14.74 19.49 43.97
C ARG A 328 -15.86 20.31 44.59
N LEU A 329 -16.38 21.32 43.89
CA LEU A 329 -17.53 22.10 44.36
C LEU A 329 -18.78 21.22 44.48
N THR A 330 -19.00 20.33 43.53
CA THR A 330 -20.13 19.39 43.56
C THR A 330 -20.02 18.41 44.73
N GLU A 331 -18.81 17.90 45.04
CA GLU A 331 -18.59 17.08 46.23
C GLU A 331 -18.80 17.85 47.54
N ILE A 332 -18.35 19.11 47.64
CA ILE A 332 -18.56 19.95 48.82
C ILE A 332 -20.06 20.24 49.04
N PHE A 333 -20.79 20.57 47.97
CA PHE A 333 -22.24 20.78 48.04
C PHE A 333 -23.00 19.49 48.39
N ALA A 334 -22.54 18.33 47.90
CA ALA A 334 -23.12 17.03 48.26
C ALA A 334 -22.93 16.73 49.76
N ILE A 335 -21.76 17.05 50.33
CA ILE A 335 -21.46 16.87 51.77
C ILE A 335 -22.28 17.81 52.65
N GLN A 336 -22.49 19.07 52.23
CA GLN A 336 -23.38 19.99 52.95
C GLN A 336 -24.85 19.52 52.93
N ARG A 337 -25.29 18.91 51.82
CA ARG A 337 -26.68 18.44 51.66
C ARG A 337 -26.98 17.17 52.48
N SER A 338 -25.96 16.38 52.82
CA SER A 338 -26.10 15.15 53.62
C SER A 338 -26.02 15.37 55.13
N SER A 339 -25.97 16.62 55.62
CA SER A 339 -25.91 16.94 57.06
C SER A 339 -27.25 17.52 57.58
N PRO A 340 -28.25 16.71 57.94
CA PRO A 340 -29.50 17.19 58.52
C PRO A 340 -29.30 17.47 60.01
N ALA A 341 -28.76 18.64 60.37
CA ALA A 341 -28.55 19.03 61.77
C ALA A 341 -29.17 20.37 62.17
N TRP A 342 -30.05 20.97 61.34
CA TRP A 342 -30.58 22.32 61.59
C TRP A 342 -32.11 22.43 61.68
N LEU A 343 -32.81 21.35 62.04
CA LEU A 343 -34.28 21.37 62.25
C LEU A 343 -34.71 21.05 63.69
N ALA A 344 -33.87 21.33 64.68
CA ALA A 344 -34.28 21.29 66.08
C ALA A 344 -33.73 22.50 66.85
N LEU A 345 -34.65 23.16 67.57
CA LEU A 345 -34.51 24.17 68.63
C LEU A 345 -34.79 25.62 68.21
N PRO A 346 -35.54 26.36 69.03
CA PRO A 346 -36.95 26.12 69.40
C PRO A 346 -37.90 27.13 68.77
#